data_AF-A0A3B9URP7-F1
#
_entry.id   AF-A0A3B9URP7-F1
#
_cell.length_a   1.000
_cell.length_b   1.000
_cell.length_c   1.000
_cell.angle_alpha   90.00
_cell.angle_beta   90.00
_cell.angle_gamma   90.00
#
_symmetry.space_group_name_H-M   'P 1'
#
loop_
_entity.id
_entity.type
_entity.pdbx_description
1 polymer ?
#
loop_
_entity_poly.entity_id
_entity_poly.type
_entity_poly.pdbx_seq_one_letter_code
_entity_poly.pdbx_strand_id
1 'polypeptide(L)'
;MKEVINDTIYTSAKENIEYVKKLFGNATDVVYREFDIDDKYKAAIVYIDGMSEKNLLNEYLMGPLMTGDIKIQSPNEIKDKLITISDMKEIYKLSDGVNIVLAGETISFIDGLNVCYSIANRAWPNRGVGEPSGETAIRGSREGFTETLRFNTALVRRRIRDTRFKIESSQIGTRSKTDVVIMYIDDIVNRDVLEKLKKRLDKINLDAILDSGYIEQYVEDNSFTPFPQVQSTERPDVVAAALYEGRIALIVDGSPFALIVPAVLATFLQSPDDYYNRWLNGSGV
;
A
#
# COMPACT_ATOMS: atom_id res chain seq x y z
N MET A 1 -9.24 16.53 -5.90
CA MET A 1 -8.49 17.77 -5.56
C MET A 1 -6.99 17.46 -5.72
N LYS A 2 -6.12 18.42 -6.08
CA LYS A 2 -4.67 18.15 -6.07
C LYS A 2 -4.22 17.95 -4.64
N GLU A 3 -3.48 16.88 -4.39
CA GLU A 3 -2.84 16.64 -3.10
C GLU A 3 -1.83 17.76 -2.80
N VAL A 4 -1.89 18.31 -1.58
CA VAL A 4 -0.97 19.37 -1.13
C VAL A 4 -0.14 18.80 0.01
N ILE A 5 1.16 18.61 -0.26
CA ILE A 5 2.14 18.16 0.72
C ILE A 5 3.02 19.36 1.07
N ASN A 6 3.21 19.64 2.35
CA ASN A 6 4.19 20.61 2.83
C ASN A 6 5.60 20.24 2.34
N ASP A 7 6.34 21.19 1.79
CA ASP A 7 7.72 20.99 1.35
C ASP A 7 8.74 21.05 2.49
N THR A 8 8.36 21.60 3.65
CA THR A 8 9.27 21.86 4.77
C THR A 8 9.71 20.57 5.44
N ILE A 9 11.03 20.40 5.60
CA ILE A 9 11.63 19.37 6.44
C ILE A 9 12.12 20.05 7.72
N TYR A 10 11.53 19.67 8.86
CA TYR A 10 11.91 20.20 10.17
C TYR A 10 13.23 19.59 10.64
N THR A 11 13.92 20.26 11.55
CA THR A 11 15.15 19.71 12.17
C THR A 11 14.87 18.61 13.18
N SER A 12 13.61 18.43 13.60
CA SER A 12 13.22 17.31 14.46
C SER A 12 12.68 16.15 13.62
N ALA A 13 13.35 15.01 13.71
CA ALA A 13 12.93 13.74 13.14
C ALA A 13 11.52 13.35 13.60
N LYS A 14 11.20 13.63 14.87
CA LYS A 14 9.88 13.37 15.45
C LYS A 14 8.78 14.22 14.81
N GLU A 15 9.00 15.52 14.63
CA GLU A 15 8.03 16.41 13.98
C GLU A 15 7.75 15.99 12.53
N ASN A 16 8.81 15.64 11.79
CA ASN A 16 8.68 15.11 10.43
C ASN A 16 7.86 13.80 10.41
N ILE A 17 8.18 12.84 11.28
CA ILE A 17 7.41 11.59 11.37
C ILE A 17 5.95 11.84 11.71
N GLU A 18 5.64 12.72 12.66
CA GLU A 18 4.26 13.03 13.05
C GLU A 18 3.48 13.65 11.89
N TYR A 19 4.12 14.52 11.11
CA TYR A 19 3.52 15.05 9.89
C TYR A 19 3.24 13.95 8.86
N VAL A 20 4.21 13.07 8.58
CA VAL A 20 4.06 11.99 7.60
C VAL A 20 3.02 10.96 8.06
N LYS A 21 2.95 10.65 9.37
CA LYS A 21 1.88 9.82 9.97
C LYS A 21 0.50 10.43 9.72
N LYS A 22 0.34 11.74 9.94
CA LYS A 22 -0.92 12.45 9.66
C LYS A 22 -1.29 12.41 8.18
N LEU A 23 -0.31 12.54 7.29
CA LEU A 23 -0.51 12.52 5.84
C LEU A 23 -1.05 11.18 5.35
N PHE A 24 -0.41 10.07 5.73
CA PHE A 24 -0.86 8.72 5.37
C PHE A 24 -2.05 8.22 6.19
N GLY A 25 -2.34 8.83 7.35
CA GLY A 25 -3.51 8.53 8.16
C GLY A 25 -3.55 7.07 8.59
N ASN A 26 -4.67 6.38 8.32
CA ASN A 26 -4.90 5.00 8.74
C ASN A 26 -4.25 3.92 7.84
N ALA A 27 -3.31 4.30 6.96
CA ALA A 27 -2.65 3.35 6.07
C ALA A 27 -1.75 2.39 6.88
N THR A 28 -2.15 1.13 7.00
CA THR A 28 -1.45 0.11 7.82
C THR A 28 -0.23 -0.50 7.12
N ASP A 29 -0.05 -0.23 5.83
CA ASP A 29 1.09 -0.65 5.04
C ASP A 29 2.31 0.26 5.22
N VAL A 30 2.15 1.47 5.74
CA VAL A 30 3.25 2.41 5.95
C VAL A 30 3.91 2.17 7.30
N VAL A 31 5.21 1.90 7.29
CA VAL A 31 6.00 1.62 8.48
C VAL A 31 6.79 2.86 8.88
N TYR A 32 6.69 3.20 10.16
CA TYR A 32 7.45 4.26 10.81
C TYR A 32 8.32 3.64 11.89
N ARG A 33 9.64 3.84 11.81
CA ARG A 33 10.56 3.32 12.83
C ARG A 33 11.49 4.42 13.31
N GLU A 34 11.44 4.66 14.60
CA GLU A 34 12.33 5.58 15.31
C GLU A 34 13.49 4.76 15.93
N PHE A 35 14.69 5.31 15.92
CA PHE A 35 15.88 4.71 16.52
C PHE A 35 16.91 5.78 16.87
N ASP A 36 17.83 5.45 17.76
CA ASP A 36 18.93 6.33 18.15
C ASP A 36 20.19 5.99 17.35
N ILE A 37 20.94 7.04 16.98
CA ILE A 37 22.26 6.95 16.35
C ILE A 37 23.30 7.38 17.38
N ASP A 38 24.26 6.48 17.66
CA ASP A 38 25.37 6.73 18.61
C ASP A 38 24.88 7.24 19.99
N ASP A 39 23.70 6.77 20.44
CA ASP A 39 22.98 7.20 21.66
C ASP A 39 22.80 8.73 21.82
N LYS A 40 22.97 9.49 20.73
CA LYS A 40 23.10 10.95 20.77
C LYS A 40 22.11 11.66 19.86
N TYR A 41 21.83 11.10 18.69
CA TYR A 41 20.93 11.70 17.71
C TYR A 41 19.75 10.78 17.47
N LYS A 42 18.53 11.33 17.45
CA LYS A 42 17.36 10.54 17.05
C LYS A 42 17.25 10.51 15.54
N ALA A 43 16.85 9.36 15.03
CA ALA A 43 16.57 9.16 13.63
C ALA A 43 15.29 8.36 13.44
N ALA A 44 14.83 8.40 12.20
CA ALA A 44 13.47 8.04 11.85
C ALA A 44 13.44 7.57 10.40
N ILE A 45 12.99 6.35 10.14
CA ILE A 45 12.75 5.87 8.77
C ILE A 45 11.27 5.70 8.49
N VAL A 46 10.90 5.96 7.24
CA VAL A 46 9.55 5.73 6.70
C VAL A 46 9.65 4.96 5.40
N TYR A 47 8.90 3.87 5.29
CA TYR A 47 8.84 3.02 4.09
C TYR A 47 7.49 2.30 4.00
N ILE A 48 7.20 1.69 2.84
CA ILE A 48 5.98 0.89 2.63
C ILE A 48 6.32 -0.60 2.74
N ASP A 49 5.62 -1.32 3.61
CA ASP A 49 5.78 -2.75 3.78
C ASP A 49 5.37 -3.52 2.52
N GLY A 50 6.18 -4.49 2.11
CA GLY A 50 6.00 -5.25 0.88
C GLY A 50 6.53 -4.57 -0.39
N MET A 51 6.98 -3.31 -0.32
CA MET A 51 7.63 -2.60 -1.44
C MET A 51 9.11 -2.29 -1.18
N SER A 52 9.59 -2.48 0.05
CA SER A 52 10.94 -2.15 0.49
C SER A 52 11.65 -3.35 1.12
N GLU A 53 12.95 -3.52 0.85
CA GLU A 53 13.74 -4.64 1.37
C GLU A 53 14.18 -4.39 2.81
N LYS A 54 13.47 -5.01 3.77
CA LYS A 54 13.71 -4.83 5.21
C LYS A 54 15.10 -5.29 5.65
N ASN A 55 15.62 -6.36 5.04
CA ASN A 55 16.93 -6.90 5.38
C ASN A 55 18.04 -5.89 5.07
N LEU A 56 17.99 -5.26 3.89
CA LEU A 56 18.94 -4.21 3.53
C LEU A 56 18.88 -3.03 4.51
N LEU A 57 17.67 -2.63 4.95
CA LEU A 57 17.53 -1.55 5.95
C LEU A 57 18.17 -1.92 7.30
N ASN A 58 17.95 -3.14 7.78
CA ASN A 58 18.53 -3.59 9.04
C ASN A 58 20.05 -3.72 8.95
N GLU A 59 20.57 -4.32 7.88
CA GLU A 59 21.98 -4.64 7.73
C GLU A 59 22.83 -3.40 7.40
N TYR A 60 22.37 -2.53 6.51
CA TYR A 60 23.16 -1.41 6.01
C TYR A 60 22.86 -0.07 6.67
N LEU A 61 21.78 0.05 7.44
CA LEU A 61 21.43 1.30 8.13
C LEU A 61 21.40 1.12 9.64
N MET A 62 20.44 0.33 10.14
CA MET A 62 20.15 0.34 11.57
C MET A 62 21.25 -0.36 12.35
N GLY A 63 21.79 -1.47 11.86
CA GLY A 63 22.93 -2.14 12.49
C GLY A 63 24.12 -1.18 12.70
N PRO A 64 24.73 -0.65 11.62
CA PRO A 64 25.90 0.22 11.72
C PRO A 64 25.68 1.52 12.52
N LEU A 65 24.46 2.07 12.49
CA LEU A 65 24.14 3.30 13.21
C LEU A 65 23.87 3.08 14.70
N MET A 66 23.38 1.89 15.07
CA MET A 66 23.02 1.56 16.46
C MET A 66 24.17 0.89 17.24
N THR A 67 25.13 0.23 16.58
CA THR A 67 26.21 -0.47 17.29
C THR A 67 27.28 0.45 17.89
N GLY A 68 27.24 1.76 17.62
CA GLY A 68 28.17 2.73 18.21
C GLY A 68 29.62 2.60 17.74
N ASP A 69 29.90 1.73 16.75
CA ASP A 69 31.22 1.58 16.13
C ASP A 69 31.64 2.88 15.40
N ILE A 70 30.65 3.69 15.03
CA ILE A 70 30.81 4.97 14.35
C ILE A 70 30.52 6.10 15.35
N LYS A 71 31.57 6.64 15.97
CA LYS A 71 31.44 7.88 16.76
C LYS A 71 31.09 9.05 15.85
N ILE A 72 30.06 9.81 16.22
CA ILE A 72 29.55 10.94 15.44
C ILE A 72 29.64 12.21 16.27
N GLN A 73 30.48 13.15 15.81
CA GLN A 73 30.65 14.43 16.50
C GLN A 73 29.56 15.42 16.14
N SER A 74 29.08 15.41 14.88
CA SER A 74 28.00 16.28 14.38
C SER A 74 27.03 15.54 13.46
N PRO A 75 25.78 16.01 13.31
CA PRO A 75 24.83 15.44 12.35
C PRO A 75 25.35 15.40 10.90
N ASN A 76 26.20 16.36 10.52
CA ASN A 76 26.81 16.39 9.19
C ASN A 76 27.86 15.29 8.97
N GLU A 77 28.49 14.75 10.03
CA GLU A 77 29.36 13.58 9.86
C GLU A 77 28.56 12.30 9.59
N ILE A 78 27.30 12.27 10.04
CA ILE A 78 26.39 11.16 9.76
C ILE A 78 26.18 11.06 8.26
N LYS A 79 25.97 12.20 7.59
CA LYS A 79 25.88 12.29 6.12
C LYS A 79 27.06 11.59 5.43
N ASP A 80 28.28 12.02 5.71
CA ASP A 80 29.46 11.56 4.96
C ASP A 80 29.72 10.06 5.19
N LYS A 81 29.47 9.58 6.40
CA LYS A 81 29.62 8.15 6.72
C LYS A 81 28.47 7.30 6.18
N LEU A 82 27.23 7.80 6.18
CA LEU A 82 26.05 7.07 5.68
C LEU A 82 26.00 6.97 4.16
N ILE A 83 26.36 8.04 3.45
CA ILE A 83 26.45 8.04 1.98
C ILE A 83 27.47 7.00 1.50
N THR A 84 28.51 6.74 2.30
CA THR A 84 29.54 5.76 1.96
C THR A 84 29.07 4.31 2.13
N ILE A 85 28.08 4.05 3.01
CA ILE A 85 27.61 2.70 3.35
C ILE A 85 26.40 2.28 2.51
N SER A 86 25.56 3.23 2.11
CA SER A 86 24.35 2.98 1.32
C SER A 86 24.19 4.14 0.35
N ASP A 87 23.81 3.88 -0.90
CA ASP A 87 23.60 4.89 -1.96
C ASP A 87 22.47 5.89 -1.62
N MET A 88 22.70 6.72 -0.60
CA MET A 88 21.75 7.70 -0.11
C MET A 88 21.80 8.96 -0.96
N LYS A 89 20.64 9.59 -1.13
CA LYS A 89 20.55 10.91 -1.76
C LYS A 89 19.85 11.89 -0.83
N GLU A 90 20.34 13.12 -0.83
CA GLU A 90 19.72 14.20 -0.08
C GLU A 90 18.48 14.71 -0.77
N ILE A 91 17.43 14.88 0.02
CA ILE A 91 16.14 15.38 -0.40
C ILE A 91 15.84 16.63 0.44
N TYR A 92 15.58 17.73 -0.26
CA TYR A 92 15.39 19.05 0.34
C TYR A 92 13.92 19.45 0.47
N LYS A 93 13.02 18.71 -0.18
CA LYS A 93 11.58 18.91 -0.12
C LYS A 93 10.90 17.66 0.39
N LEU A 94 10.07 17.81 1.41
CA LEU A 94 9.36 16.68 1.99
C LEU A 94 8.39 16.02 0.99
N SER A 95 7.79 16.78 0.08
CA SER A 95 6.94 16.26 -1.00
C SER A 95 7.69 15.27 -1.92
N ASP A 96 8.93 15.57 -2.29
CA ASP A 96 9.79 14.65 -3.06
C ASP A 96 10.10 13.38 -2.26
N GLY A 97 10.36 13.52 -0.96
CA GLY A 97 10.57 12.39 -0.06
C GLY A 97 9.35 11.48 0.05
N VAL A 98 8.15 12.05 0.16
CA VAL A 98 6.89 11.28 0.18
C VAL A 98 6.69 10.54 -1.16
N ASN A 99 7.00 11.18 -2.29
CA ASN A 99 6.93 10.53 -3.60
C ASN A 99 7.89 9.33 -3.72
N ILE A 100 9.07 9.42 -3.11
CA ILE A 100 10.05 8.34 -3.02
C ILE A 100 9.51 7.17 -2.20
N VAL A 101 8.87 7.46 -1.06
CA VAL A 101 8.19 6.42 -0.24
C VAL A 101 7.08 5.73 -1.04
N LEU A 102 6.23 6.49 -1.72
CA LEU A 102 5.18 5.96 -2.60
C LEU A 102 5.74 5.17 -3.79
N ALA A 103 7.00 5.39 -4.17
CA ALA A 103 7.68 4.61 -5.19
C ALA A 103 8.28 3.29 -4.65
N GLY A 104 8.23 3.05 -3.33
CA GLY A 104 8.72 1.83 -2.67
C GLY A 104 10.12 1.94 -2.07
N GLU A 105 10.69 3.15 -2.01
CA GLU A 105 11.97 3.41 -1.35
C GLU A 105 11.76 3.89 0.08
N THR A 106 12.85 3.98 0.83
CA THR A 106 12.83 4.43 2.23
C THR A 106 13.34 5.85 2.32
N ILE A 107 12.72 6.68 3.16
CA ILE A 107 13.28 7.97 3.57
C ILE A 107 13.72 7.93 5.03
N SER A 108 14.78 8.65 5.36
CA SER A 108 15.33 8.79 6.70
C SER A 108 15.42 10.26 7.12
N PHE A 109 14.96 10.56 8.32
CA PHE A 109 15.13 11.84 9.00
C PHE A 109 16.09 11.68 10.16
N ILE A 110 16.91 12.70 10.41
CA ILE A 110 17.92 12.72 11.46
C ILE A 110 17.81 14.06 12.20
N ASP A 111 17.76 14.00 13.53
CA ASP A 111 17.68 15.21 14.37
C ASP A 111 18.85 16.15 14.11
N GLY A 112 18.54 17.44 13.96
CA GLY A 112 19.48 18.50 13.67
C GLY A 112 19.68 18.80 12.18
N LEU A 113 19.09 18.02 11.27
CA LEU A 113 19.16 18.23 9.82
C LEU A 113 17.82 18.66 9.25
N ASN A 114 17.83 19.65 8.35
CA ASN A 114 16.66 20.13 7.61
C ASN A 114 16.55 19.49 6.22
N VAL A 115 17.11 18.30 6.07
CA VAL A 115 17.05 17.46 4.86
C VAL A 115 16.66 16.05 5.28
N CYS A 116 16.07 15.29 4.36
CA CYS A 116 15.90 13.85 4.53
C CYS A 116 16.74 13.09 3.50
N TYR A 117 17.00 11.82 3.80
CA TYR A 117 17.81 10.96 2.95
C TYR A 117 16.94 9.89 2.32
N SER A 118 16.97 9.77 1.00
CA SER A 118 16.36 8.64 0.30
C SER A 118 17.33 7.48 0.23
N ILE A 119 16.83 6.26 0.42
CA ILE A 119 17.61 5.04 0.45
C ILE A 119 17.01 4.10 -0.60
N ALA A 120 17.80 3.76 -1.61
CA ALA A 120 17.38 2.92 -2.72
C ALA A 120 17.34 1.45 -2.29
N ASN A 121 16.24 1.02 -1.66
CA ASN A 121 16.03 -0.34 -1.17
C ASN A 121 14.72 -0.96 -1.69
N ARG A 122 14.31 -0.53 -2.88
CA ARG A 122 13.04 -0.97 -3.47
C ARG A 122 13.06 -2.46 -3.76
N ALA A 123 12.16 -3.21 -3.13
CA ALA A 123 11.94 -4.62 -3.40
C ALA A 123 10.56 -4.79 -4.04
N TRP A 124 10.55 -5.27 -5.28
CA TRP A 124 9.31 -5.74 -5.88
C TRP A 124 9.05 -7.18 -5.44
N PRO A 125 7.79 -7.58 -5.24
CA PRO A 125 7.44 -9.00 -5.14
C PRO A 125 8.00 -9.70 -6.38
N ASN A 126 9.05 -10.50 -6.23
CA ASN A 126 9.72 -11.17 -7.34
C ASN A 126 9.78 -12.67 -7.09
N ARG A 127 9.24 -13.43 -8.06
CA ARG A 127 8.98 -14.90 -8.10
C ARG A 127 7.80 -15.37 -7.24
N GLY A 128 6.61 -15.35 -7.85
CA GLY A 128 5.39 -15.97 -7.30
C GLY A 128 4.12 -15.48 -7.99
N VAL A 129 4.14 -14.25 -8.51
CA VAL A 129 3.04 -13.68 -9.30
C VAL A 129 3.05 -14.30 -10.70
N GLY A 130 2.23 -15.32 -10.89
CA GLY A 130 1.94 -15.92 -12.19
C GLY A 130 0.94 -15.11 -12.99
N GLU A 131 0.69 -15.54 -14.23
CA GLU A 131 -0.45 -15.05 -15.01
C GLU A 131 -1.75 -15.53 -14.34
N PRO A 132 -2.77 -14.67 -14.16
CA PRO A 132 -4.05 -15.09 -13.61
C PRO A 132 -4.62 -16.23 -14.45
N SER A 133 -4.96 -17.33 -13.79
CA SER A 133 -5.37 -18.56 -14.47
C SER A 133 -6.79 -18.45 -15.04
N GLY A 134 -7.66 -17.68 -14.37
CA GLY A 134 -9.03 -17.41 -14.80
C GLY A 134 -9.19 -16.18 -15.71
N GLU A 135 -8.25 -15.23 -15.67
CA GLU A 135 -8.36 -13.93 -16.36
C GLU A 135 -7.14 -13.60 -17.24
N THR A 136 -6.83 -14.48 -18.19
CA THR A 136 -5.71 -14.22 -19.12
C THR A 136 -5.96 -12.99 -19.99
N ALA A 137 -5.00 -12.06 -20.01
CA ALA A 137 -5.11 -10.81 -20.74
C ALA A 137 -4.44 -10.92 -22.12
N ILE A 138 -5.12 -10.46 -23.18
CA ILE A 138 -4.49 -10.30 -24.50
C ILE A 138 -3.64 -9.02 -24.51
N ARG A 139 -4.02 -8.00 -23.72
CA ARG A 139 -3.29 -6.74 -23.51
C ARG A 139 -3.42 -6.27 -22.06
N GLY A 140 -2.37 -5.63 -21.53
CA GLY A 140 -2.36 -5.12 -20.16
C GLY A 140 -1.40 -5.91 -19.25
N SER A 141 -1.56 -5.76 -17.93
CA SER A 141 -0.71 -6.47 -16.97
C SER A 141 -1.04 -7.96 -16.95
N ARG A 142 -0.01 -8.80 -16.89
CA ARG A 142 -0.12 -10.25 -16.67
C ARG A 142 0.10 -10.63 -15.20
N GLU A 143 0.20 -9.65 -14.31
CA GLU A 143 0.37 -9.93 -12.88
C GLU A 143 -0.98 -10.34 -12.31
N GLY A 144 -1.09 -11.56 -11.77
CA GLY A 144 -2.23 -11.99 -10.96
C GLY A 144 -1.99 -11.81 -9.46
N PHE A 145 -3.05 -11.80 -8.67
CA PHE A 145 -2.94 -11.98 -7.23
C PHE A 145 -2.46 -13.39 -6.88
N THR A 146 -1.95 -13.51 -5.67
CA THR A 146 -1.48 -14.77 -5.07
C THR A 146 -2.22 -14.98 -3.74
N GLU A 147 -1.98 -16.07 -3.05
CA GLU A 147 -2.57 -16.32 -1.72
C GLU A 147 -1.92 -15.46 -0.62
N THR A 148 -0.81 -14.77 -0.90
CA THR A 148 -0.11 -13.93 0.09
C THR A 148 -0.65 -12.50 0.12
N LEU A 149 -1.37 -12.14 1.18
CA LEU A 149 -1.98 -10.81 1.35
C LEU A 149 -0.99 -9.66 1.14
N ARG A 150 0.21 -9.76 1.71
CA ARG A 150 1.22 -8.68 1.62
C ARG A 150 1.66 -8.42 0.18
N PHE A 151 1.86 -9.46 -0.62
CA PHE A 151 2.20 -9.31 -2.03
C PHE A 151 1.05 -8.66 -2.80
N ASN A 152 -0.19 -9.08 -2.54
CA ASN A 152 -1.37 -8.51 -3.18
C ASN A 152 -1.51 -7.01 -2.85
N THR A 153 -1.31 -6.62 -1.59
CA THR A 153 -1.34 -5.20 -1.19
C THR A 153 -0.27 -4.37 -1.88
N ALA A 154 0.96 -4.90 -2.01
CA ALA A 154 2.05 -4.23 -2.71
C ALA A 154 1.78 -4.08 -4.22
N LEU A 155 1.14 -5.06 -4.86
CA LEU A 155 0.77 -5.00 -6.29
C LEU A 155 -0.21 -3.85 -6.58
N VAL A 156 -1.19 -3.64 -5.70
CA VAL A 156 -2.15 -2.52 -5.81
C VAL A 156 -1.46 -1.20 -5.47
N ARG A 157 -0.72 -1.13 -4.36
CA ARG A 157 0.00 0.07 -3.91
C ARG A 157 1.00 0.58 -4.95
N ARG A 158 1.67 -0.31 -5.69
CA ARG A 158 2.56 0.05 -6.80
C ARG A 158 1.85 0.83 -7.91
N ARG A 159 0.56 0.56 -8.15
CA ARG A 159 -0.28 1.20 -9.16
C ARG A 159 -0.94 2.48 -8.64
N ILE A 160 -1.13 2.61 -7.32
CA ILE A 160 -1.75 3.77 -6.68
C ILE A 160 -0.75 4.47 -5.76
N ARG A 161 -0.11 5.52 -6.30
CA ARG A 161 0.86 6.35 -5.59
C ARG A 161 0.20 7.62 -5.06
N ASP A 162 -0.71 7.45 -4.11
CA ASP A 162 -1.47 8.54 -3.49
C ASP A 162 -1.48 8.35 -1.97
N THR A 163 -1.21 9.40 -1.19
CA THR A 163 -1.24 9.26 0.28
C THR A 163 -2.66 9.11 0.84
N ARG A 164 -3.67 9.47 0.06
CA ARG A 164 -5.10 9.26 0.37
C ARG A 164 -5.55 7.84 0.07
N PHE A 165 -4.76 7.04 -0.65
CA PHE A 165 -5.04 5.62 -0.79
C PHE A 165 -4.81 4.95 0.58
N LYS A 166 -5.89 4.41 1.14
CA LYS A 166 -5.90 3.77 2.45
C LYS A 166 -5.96 2.26 2.28
N ILE A 167 -5.09 1.60 3.02
CA ILE A 167 -5.06 0.16 3.23
C ILE A 167 -5.32 -0.02 4.72
N GLU A 168 -6.47 -0.58 5.08
CA GLU A 168 -6.86 -0.83 6.47
C GLU A 168 -6.90 -2.34 6.71
N SER A 169 -6.01 -2.83 7.57
CA SER A 169 -5.95 -4.24 7.96
C SER A 169 -6.84 -4.52 9.17
N SER A 170 -7.52 -5.67 9.15
CA SER A 170 -8.34 -6.19 10.24
C SER A 170 -8.24 -7.72 10.28
N GLN A 171 -8.74 -8.34 11.34
CA GLN A 171 -8.80 -9.80 11.48
C GLN A 171 -10.24 -10.26 11.63
N ILE A 172 -10.63 -11.29 10.88
CA ILE A 172 -11.98 -11.86 10.91
C ILE A 172 -11.91 -13.37 11.13
N GLY A 173 -12.91 -13.91 11.82
CA GLY A 173 -13.00 -15.33 12.17
C GLY A 173 -12.53 -15.60 13.60
N THR A 174 -13.29 -16.39 14.35
CA THR A 174 -13.06 -16.57 15.79
C THR A 174 -11.83 -17.42 16.09
N ARG A 175 -11.54 -18.42 15.25
CA ARG A 175 -10.38 -19.32 15.38
C ARG A 175 -9.29 -19.01 14.38
N SER A 176 -9.66 -18.82 13.11
CA SER A 176 -8.67 -18.57 12.05
C SER A 176 -7.98 -17.21 12.21
N LYS A 177 -8.70 -16.19 12.73
CA LYS A 177 -8.23 -14.80 12.81
C LYS A 177 -7.56 -14.36 11.52
N THR A 178 -8.22 -14.65 10.40
CA THR A 178 -7.70 -14.45 9.06
C THR A 178 -7.54 -12.96 8.82
N ASP A 179 -6.35 -12.56 8.32
CA ASP A 179 -6.08 -11.16 7.98
C ASP A 179 -6.89 -10.76 6.74
N VAL A 180 -7.56 -9.62 6.84
CA VAL A 180 -8.39 -9.04 5.79
C VAL A 180 -8.06 -7.56 5.65
N VAL A 181 -7.94 -7.11 4.41
CA VAL A 181 -7.58 -5.73 4.09
C VAL A 181 -8.66 -5.06 3.28
N ILE A 182 -9.11 -3.89 3.75
CA ILE A 182 -9.98 -2.98 3.01
C ILE A 182 -9.11 -1.92 2.34
N MET A 183 -9.34 -1.67 1.06
CA MET A 183 -8.62 -0.71 0.24
C MET A 183 -9.59 0.31 -0.35
N TYR A 184 -9.27 1.61 -0.27
CA TYR A 184 -10.07 2.68 -0.84
C TYR A 184 -9.27 3.98 -0.96
N ILE A 185 -9.74 4.94 -1.76
CA ILE A 185 -9.16 6.30 -1.84
C ILE A 185 -10.08 7.28 -1.09
N ASP A 186 -9.56 7.91 -0.03
CA ASP A 186 -10.37 8.59 1.00
C ASP A 186 -11.24 9.76 0.48
N ASP A 187 -10.78 10.49 -0.55
CA ASP A 187 -11.48 11.68 -1.06
C ASP A 187 -12.54 11.37 -2.12
N ILE A 188 -12.56 10.16 -2.67
CA ILE A 188 -13.51 9.73 -3.71
C ILE A 188 -14.39 8.55 -3.32
N VAL A 189 -14.06 7.84 -2.24
CA VAL A 189 -14.85 6.70 -1.77
C VAL A 189 -16.26 7.12 -1.35
N ASN A 190 -17.25 6.30 -1.68
CA ASN A 190 -18.57 6.43 -1.07
C ASN A 190 -18.52 5.99 0.41
N ARG A 191 -18.50 6.97 1.32
CA ARG A 191 -18.40 6.74 2.77
C ARG A 191 -19.54 5.90 3.33
N ASP A 192 -20.77 6.04 2.82
CA ASP A 192 -21.90 5.24 3.31
C ASP A 192 -21.72 3.76 2.98
N VAL A 193 -21.19 3.46 1.78
CA VAL A 193 -20.89 2.07 1.37
C VAL A 193 -19.73 1.52 2.20
N LEU A 194 -18.68 2.30 2.41
CA LEU A 194 -17.52 1.90 3.24
C LEU A 194 -17.93 1.56 4.68
N GLU A 195 -18.74 2.41 5.31
CA GLU A 195 -19.19 2.20 6.68
C GLU A 195 -20.14 0.99 6.79
N LYS A 196 -21.00 0.75 5.79
CA LYS A 196 -21.82 -0.46 5.73
C LYS A 196 -20.95 -1.71 5.59
N LEU A 197 -19.93 -1.68 4.73
CA LEU A 197 -19.00 -2.78 4.53
C LEU A 197 -18.29 -3.12 5.84
N LYS A 198 -17.67 -2.14 6.51
CA LYS A 198 -17.00 -2.34 7.81
C LYS A 198 -17.94 -2.97 8.84
N LYS A 199 -19.16 -2.43 8.99
CA LYS A 199 -20.18 -2.97 9.89
C LYS A 199 -20.63 -4.40 9.54
N ARG A 200 -20.57 -4.81 8.28
CA ARG A 200 -20.87 -6.18 7.86
C ARG A 200 -19.74 -7.12 8.25
N LEU A 201 -18.50 -6.74 7.94
CA LEU A 201 -17.30 -7.50 8.28
C LEU A 201 -17.21 -7.73 9.80
N ASP A 202 -17.49 -6.72 10.62
CA ASP A 202 -17.50 -6.82 12.08
C ASP A 202 -18.55 -7.81 12.63
N LYS A 203 -19.61 -8.10 11.86
CA LYS A 203 -20.68 -9.02 12.26
C LYS A 203 -20.43 -10.46 11.82
N ILE A 204 -19.38 -10.72 11.03
CA ILE A 204 -19.06 -12.06 10.57
C ILE A 204 -18.60 -12.89 11.78
N ASN A 205 -19.44 -13.83 12.19
CA ASN A 205 -19.16 -14.77 13.27
C ASN A 205 -18.99 -16.18 12.72
N LEU A 206 -17.86 -16.40 12.04
CA LEU A 206 -17.45 -17.71 11.52
C LEU A 206 -16.26 -18.25 12.32
N ASP A 207 -16.18 -19.57 12.46
CA ASP A 207 -15.02 -20.19 13.11
C ASP A 207 -13.73 -19.97 12.30
N ALA A 208 -13.82 -20.12 10.97
CA ALA A 208 -12.70 -19.97 10.06
C ALA A 208 -13.11 -19.34 8.74
N ILE A 209 -12.22 -18.51 8.19
CA ILE A 209 -12.31 -17.95 6.83
C ILE A 209 -11.12 -18.51 6.06
N LEU A 210 -11.41 -19.31 5.03
CA LEU A 210 -10.41 -20.02 4.24
C LEU A 210 -10.20 -19.41 2.85
N ASP A 211 -11.16 -18.62 2.36
CA ASP A 211 -11.11 -18.00 1.03
C ASP A 211 -12.00 -16.75 1.00
N SER A 212 -11.77 -15.85 0.04
CA SER A 212 -12.58 -14.64 -0.14
C SER A 212 -14.05 -14.94 -0.43
N GLY A 213 -14.38 -16.07 -1.07
CA GLY A 213 -15.76 -16.47 -1.34
C GLY A 213 -16.60 -16.67 -0.07
N TYR A 214 -15.96 -16.93 1.09
CA TYR A 214 -16.66 -16.99 2.37
C TYR A 214 -17.17 -15.61 2.78
N ILE A 215 -16.44 -14.55 2.45
CA ILE A 215 -16.79 -13.17 2.81
C ILE A 215 -17.73 -12.56 1.77
N GLU A 216 -17.65 -12.95 0.51
CA GLU A 216 -18.47 -12.46 -0.60
C GLU A 216 -19.97 -12.41 -0.24
N GLN A 217 -20.50 -13.50 0.31
CA GLN A 217 -21.90 -13.60 0.72
C GLN A 217 -22.31 -12.64 1.84
N TYR A 218 -21.38 -12.24 2.71
CA TYR A 218 -21.65 -11.35 3.84
C TYR A 218 -21.54 -9.87 3.48
N VAL A 219 -20.84 -9.55 2.38
CA VAL A 219 -20.65 -8.17 1.94
C VAL A 219 -21.73 -7.72 0.95
N GLU A 220 -22.45 -8.65 0.33
CA GLU A 220 -23.64 -8.37 -0.49
C GLU A 220 -24.72 -7.61 0.30
N ASP A 221 -25.38 -6.65 -0.36
CA ASP A 221 -26.46 -5.84 0.19
C ASP A 221 -27.81 -6.58 0.14
N ASN A 222 -28.06 -7.32 -0.93
CA ASN A 222 -29.31 -8.04 -1.11
C ASN A 222 -29.12 -9.41 -1.77
N SER A 223 -29.14 -10.48 -0.98
CA SER A 223 -29.04 -11.85 -1.51
C SER A 223 -30.22 -12.28 -2.41
N PHE A 224 -31.29 -11.47 -2.51
CA PHE A 224 -32.43 -11.72 -3.40
C PHE A 224 -32.31 -11.06 -4.78
N THR A 225 -31.28 -10.24 -5.04
CA THR A 225 -31.06 -9.75 -6.41
C THR A 225 -30.47 -10.88 -7.27
N PRO A 226 -30.97 -11.07 -8.51
CA PRO A 226 -30.36 -12.03 -9.43
C PRO A 226 -29.01 -11.54 -9.99
N PHE A 227 -28.62 -10.30 -9.70
CA PHE A 227 -27.38 -9.69 -10.16
C PHE A 227 -26.32 -9.66 -9.07
N PRO A 228 -25.07 -10.07 -9.36
CA PRO A 228 -23.98 -10.01 -8.40
C PRO A 228 -23.69 -8.55 -7.99
N GLN A 229 -23.48 -8.34 -6.69
CA GLN A 229 -23.19 -7.02 -6.11
C GLN A 229 -21.71 -6.85 -5.72
N VAL A 230 -20.94 -7.91 -5.91
CA VAL A 230 -19.50 -8.00 -5.68
C VAL A 230 -18.85 -8.45 -6.99
N GLN A 231 -17.77 -7.79 -7.37
CA GLN A 231 -16.94 -8.23 -8.48
C GLN A 231 -15.71 -8.91 -7.88
N SER A 232 -15.56 -10.21 -8.11
CA SER A 232 -14.31 -10.94 -7.80
C SER A 232 -13.34 -10.80 -8.97
N THR A 233 -12.04 -10.62 -8.69
CA THR A 233 -11.01 -10.59 -9.72
C THR A 233 -9.64 -11.06 -9.22
N GLU A 234 -8.90 -11.74 -10.09
CA GLU A 234 -7.49 -12.10 -9.86
C GLU A 234 -6.54 -10.96 -10.24
N ARG A 235 -7.05 -9.85 -10.80
CA ARG A 235 -6.25 -8.82 -11.48
C ARG A 235 -6.03 -7.56 -10.62
N PRO A 236 -4.77 -7.24 -10.23
CA PRO A 236 -4.47 -6.04 -9.45
C PRO A 236 -4.69 -4.73 -10.22
N ASP A 237 -4.60 -4.74 -11.55
CA ASP A 237 -4.89 -3.59 -12.40
C ASP A 237 -6.40 -3.27 -12.45
N VAL A 238 -7.26 -4.28 -12.47
CA VAL A 238 -8.72 -4.10 -12.36
C VAL A 238 -9.09 -3.50 -11.00
N VAL A 239 -8.48 -3.99 -9.92
CA VAL A 239 -8.64 -3.42 -8.57
C VAL A 239 -8.20 -1.96 -8.55
N ALA A 240 -7.04 -1.64 -9.12
CA ALA A 240 -6.56 -0.27 -9.14
C ALA A 240 -7.50 0.68 -9.89
N ALA A 241 -8.02 0.25 -11.05
CA ALA A 241 -9.00 1.02 -11.81
C ALA A 241 -10.29 1.27 -11.00
N ALA A 242 -10.81 0.24 -10.35
CA ALA A 242 -12.00 0.35 -9.50
C ALA A 242 -11.80 1.33 -8.34
N LEU A 243 -10.62 1.31 -7.69
CA LEU A 243 -10.28 2.23 -6.61
C LEU A 243 -10.24 3.68 -7.10
N TYR A 244 -9.71 3.95 -8.30
CA TYR A 244 -9.75 5.28 -8.91
C TYR A 244 -11.16 5.75 -9.29
N GLU A 245 -12.11 4.83 -9.47
CA GLU A 245 -13.54 5.14 -9.66
C GLU A 245 -14.27 5.40 -8.33
N GLY A 246 -13.59 5.30 -7.18
CA GLY A 246 -14.19 5.49 -5.85
C GLY A 246 -14.86 4.25 -5.28
N ARG A 247 -14.63 3.07 -5.89
CA ARG A 247 -15.04 1.78 -5.34
C ARG A 247 -14.07 1.33 -4.24
N ILE A 248 -14.46 0.30 -3.51
CA ILE A 248 -13.71 -0.29 -2.40
C ILE A 248 -13.27 -1.69 -2.82
N ALA A 249 -12.05 -2.07 -2.47
CA ALA A 249 -11.57 -3.44 -2.67
C ALA A 249 -11.29 -4.11 -1.32
N LEU A 250 -11.51 -5.42 -1.26
CA LEU A 250 -11.28 -6.27 -0.10
C LEU A 250 -10.37 -7.41 -0.53
N ILE A 251 -9.28 -7.63 0.20
CA ILE A 251 -8.37 -8.75 -0.02
C ILE A 251 -8.30 -9.59 1.26
N VAL A 252 -8.37 -10.90 1.10
CA VAL A 252 -8.38 -11.87 2.20
C VAL A 252 -7.10 -12.70 2.09
N ASP A 253 -6.38 -12.85 3.19
CA ASP A 253 -5.19 -13.70 3.21
C ASP A 253 -5.56 -15.17 2.94
N GLY A 254 -4.76 -15.83 2.11
CA GLY A 254 -5.03 -17.19 1.63
C GLY A 254 -5.85 -17.27 0.34
N SER A 255 -6.33 -16.15 -0.21
CA SER A 255 -7.11 -16.12 -1.44
C SER A 255 -6.38 -15.38 -2.59
N PRO A 256 -6.35 -15.95 -3.81
CA PRO A 256 -5.82 -15.28 -4.99
C PRO A 256 -6.82 -14.31 -5.65
N PHE A 257 -7.91 -13.97 -4.96
CA PHE A 257 -8.94 -13.06 -5.47
C PHE A 257 -9.09 -11.82 -4.58
N ALA A 258 -9.41 -10.69 -5.22
CA ALA A 258 -9.90 -9.50 -4.55
C ALA A 258 -11.38 -9.30 -4.85
N LEU A 259 -12.13 -8.84 -3.85
CA LEU A 259 -13.55 -8.50 -3.97
C LEU A 259 -13.72 -6.99 -4.09
N ILE A 260 -14.40 -6.51 -5.12
CA ILE A 260 -14.65 -5.09 -5.37
C ILE A 260 -16.13 -4.78 -5.13
N VAL A 261 -16.40 -3.73 -4.35
CA VAL A 261 -17.74 -3.27 -3.99
C VAL A 261 -17.90 -1.74 -4.09
N PRO A 262 -19.08 -1.24 -4.48
CA PRO A 262 -20.20 -1.99 -5.02
C PRO A 262 -19.94 -2.38 -6.49
N ALA A 263 -20.46 -3.53 -6.91
CA ALA A 263 -20.57 -3.87 -8.33
C ALA A 263 -21.98 -3.54 -8.85
N VAL A 264 -22.05 -3.06 -10.09
CA VAL A 264 -23.30 -2.82 -10.81
C VAL A 264 -23.34 -3.70 -12.05
N LEU A 265 -24.52 -3.96 -12.62
CA LEU A 265 -24.67 -4.83 -13.81
C LEU A 265 -23.72 -4.43 -14.95
N ALA A 266 -23.54 -3.12 -15.17
CA ALA A 266 -22.63 -2.61 -16.21
C ALA A 266 -21.17 -3.08 -16.02
N THR A 267 -20.74 -3.32 -14.78
CA THR A 267 -19.40 -3.83 -14.44
C THR A 267 -19.15 -5.21 -15.05
N PHE A 268 -20.18 -6.05 -15.17
CA PHE A 268 -20.06 -7.42 -15.70
C PHE A 268 -20.21 -7.48 -17.23
N LEU A 269 -20.66 -6.39 -17.84
CA LEU A 269 -20.74 -6.26 -19.30
C LEU A 269 -19.45 -5.69 -19.91
N GLN A 270 -18.55 -5.15 -19.08
CA GLN A 270 -17.26 -4.61 -19.49
C GLN A 270 -16.18 -5.67 -19.29
N SER A 271 -15.40 -5.95 -20.33
CA SER A 271 -14.20 -6.77 -20.19
C SER A 271 -13.08 -5.94 -19.55
N PRO A 272 -12.20 -6.53 -18.72
CA PRO A 272 -10.96 -5.89 -18.30
C PRO A 272 -10.12 -5.34 -19.47
N ASP A 273 -10.19 -5.98 -20.64
CA ASP A 273 -9.49 -5.54 -21.86
C ASP A 273 -10.10 -4.26 -22.46
N ASP A 274 -11.36 -3.93 -22.15
CA ASP A 274 -12.02 -2.72 -22.64
C ASP A 274 -11.44 -1.44 -22.00
N TYR A 275 -10.90 -1.53 -20.78
CA TYR A 275 -10.14 -0.44 -20.16
C TYR A 275 -8.86 -0.10 -20.93
N TYR A 276 -8.31 -1.06 -21.67
CA TYR A 276 -7.09 -0.90 -22.47
C TYR A 276 -7.38 -0.59 -23.95
N ASN A 277 -8.62 -0.79 -24.40
CA ASN A 277 -9.04 -0.51 -25.77
C ASN A 277 -9.58 0.92 -25.91
N ARG A 278 -9.23 1.59 -27.01
CA ARG A 278 -9.80 2.92 -27.32
C ARG A 278 -11.31 2.78 -27.57
N TRP A 279 -12.09 3.69 -26.98
CA TRP A 279 -13.53 3.95 -27.25
C TRP A 279 -13.91 3.90 -28.75
N LEU A 280 -13.01 4.28 -29.65
CA LEU A 280 -13.29 4.41 -31.08
C LEU A 280 -13.42 3.10 -31.86
N ASN A 281 -13.11 1.93 -31.28
CA ASN A 281 -13.20 0.66 -32.01
C ASN A 281 -14.59 -0.01 -31.89
N GLY A 282 -15.53 0.56 -31.13
CA GLY A 282 -16.89 0.05 -30.96
C GLY A 282 -17.93 0.61 -31.95
N SER A 283 -17.51 1.34 -32.98
CA SER A 283 -18.43 1.86 -34.01
C SER A 283 -17.82 1.68 -35.39
N GLY A 284 -18.21 0.61 -36.07
CA GLY A 284 -17.98 0.45 -37.51
C GLY A 284 -17.57 -0.94 -37.94
N VAL A 285 -18.53 -1.87 -37.99
CA VAL A 285 -18.91 -2.52 -39.26
C VAL A 285 -20.43 -2.57 -39.32
#